data_AF-D2IPD6-F1
#
_entry.id   AF-D2IPD6-F1
#
_cell.length_a   1.000
_cell.length_b   1.000
_cell.length_c   1.000
_cell.angle_alpha   90.00
_cell.angle_beta   90.00
_cell.angle_gamma   90.00
#
_symmetry.space_group_name_H-M   'P 1'
#
loop_
_entity.id
_entity.type
_entity.pdbx_description
1 polymer ?
#
loop_
_entity_poly.entity_id
_entity_poly.type
_entity_poly.pdbx_seq_one_letter_code
_entity_poly.pdbx_strand_id
1 'polypeptide(L)'
;ADITVAALPMDEKRATAFGLMKIDEEGRIIEFAEKPKGEQLKAMMVDTTILGLDDVRAKEMPYIASMGIYVFSKDVMLQLLREQFPEANDFGSEVIPGATSIGKRVQAYLYDGYWEDIGTIAAFYNANLGITKKPIPDFSFYDRFAPIYTQPRHLPPSKVLDADVTDSVIGEGCVIKNCKIHHSVVG
;
A
#
# COMPACT_ATOMS: atom_id res chain seq x y z
N ALA A 1 21.31 5.29 -2.56
CA ALA A 1 20.52 6.51 -2.34
C ALA A 1 20.60 6.84 -0.85
N ASP A 2 20.35 8.08 -0.45
CA ASP A 2 20.27 8.44 0.97
C ASP A 2 18.98 7.88 1.57
N ILE A 3 17.89 7.98 0.80
CA ILE A 3 16.56 7.47 1.10
C ILE A 3 16.01 6.81 -0.16
N THR A 4 15.31 5.69 -0.02
CA THR A 4 14.49 5.10 -1.08
C THR A 4 13.04 5.01 -0.61
N VAL A 5 12.09 5.46 -1.42
CA VAL A 5 10.65 5.47 -1.14
C VAL A 5 9.97 4.46 -2.07
N ALA A 6 9.19 3.53 -1.50
CA ALA A 6 8.35 2.64 -2.31
C ALA A 6 7.22 3.45 -2.96
N ALA A 7 7.12 3.34 -4.28
CA ALA A 7 6.23 4.12 -5.13
C ALA A 7 5.18 3.21 -5.76
N LEU A 8 3.91 3.53 -5.54
CA LEU A 8 2.78 2.82 -6.11
C LEU A 8 2.23 3.59 -7.32
N PRO A 9 2.14 2.97 -8.52
CA PRO A 9 1.45 3.57 -9.67
C PRO A 9 -0.05 3.73 -9.40
N MET A 10 -0.60 4.89 -9.73
CA MET A 10 -2.02 5.18 -9.48
C MET A 10 -2.68 5.92 -10.64
N ASP A 11 -3.97 5.69 -10.78
CA ASP A 11 -4.85 6.44 -11.67
C ASP A 11 -5.28 7.77 -11.02
N GLU A 12 -5.75 8.71 -11.83
CA GLU A 12 -6.16 10.05 -11.38
C GLU A 12 -7.21 10.01 -10.26
N LYS A 13 -8.14 9.05 -10.33
CA LYS A 13 -9.26 8.92 -9.38
C LYS A 13 -8.77 8.67 -7.96
N ARG A 14 -7.75 7.83 -7.79
CA ARG A 14 -7.21 7.49 -6.46
C ARG A 14 -6.09 8.43 -6.04
N ALA A 15 -5.34 9.01 -6.98
CA ALA A 15 -4.15 9.83 -6.71
C ALA A 15 -4.38 10.96 -5.68
N THR A 16 -5.54 11.62 -5.70
CA THR A 16 -5.85 12.74 -4.79
C THR A 16 -5.97 12.35 -3.31
N ALA A 17 -6.05 11.06 -2.99
CA ALA A 17 -6.09 10.56 -1.61
C ALA A 17 -4.69 10.36 -1.00
N PHE A 18 -3.62 10.47 -1.79
CA PHE A 18 -2.25 10.13 -1.39
C PHE A 18 -1.28 11.28 -1.55
N GLY A 19 -0.11 11.15 -0.91
CA GLY A 19 1.06 11.97 -1.20
C GLY A 19 1.73 11.52 -2.49
N LEU A 20 1.69 12.37 -3.52
CA LEU A 20 2.26 12.10 -4.83
C LEU A 20 3.71 12.59 -4.92
N MET A 21 4.47 11.96 -5.82
CA MET A 21 5.87 12.28 -6.05
C MET A 21 6.11 12.55 -7.54
N LYS A 22 7.04 13.45 -7.85
CA LYS A 22 7.62 13.56 -9.20
C LYS A 22 9.04 13.06 -9.20
N ILE A 23 9.42 12.47 -10.31
CA ILE A 23 10.76 11.92 -10.52
C ILE A 23 11.42 12.54 -11.76
N ASP A 24 12.75 12.53 -11.77
CA ASP A 24 13.55 12.77 -12.96
C ASP A 24 13.74 11.47 -13.80
N GLU A 25 14.54 11.55 -14.86
CA GLU A 25 14.80 10.45 -15.80
C GLU A 25 15.52 9.25 -15.14
N GLU A 26 16.20 9.47 -14.01
CA GLU A 26 16.85 8.43 -13.23
C GLU A 26 15.96 7.88 -12.09
N GLY A 27 14.70 8.32 -12.00
CA GLY A 27 13.76 7.92 -10.95
C GLY A 27 14.03 8.56 -9.59
N ARG A 28 14.89 9.58 -9.51
CA ARG A 28 15.13 10.33 -8.28
C ARG A 28 13.96 11.25 -8.05
N ILE A 29 13.47 11.29 -6.81
CA ILE A 29 12.34 12.13 -6.45
C ILE A 29 12.81 13.59 -6.33
N ILE A 30 12.12 14.47 -7.03
CA ILE A 30 12.42 15.90 -7.13
C ILE A 30 11.33 16.79 -6.53
N GLU A 31 10.10 16.28 -6.42
CA GLU A 31 8.96 17.05 -5.89
C GLU A 31 7.99 16.12 -5.15
N PHE A 32 7.37 16.65 -4.09
CA PHE A 32 6.30 16.01 -3.34
C PHE A 32 5.08 16.92 -3.29
N ALA A 33 3.89 16.33 -3.39
CA ALA A 33 2.65 17.04 -3.18
C ALA A 33 1.69 16.18 -2.36
N GLU A 34 1.26 16.68 -1.21
CA GLU A 34 0.32 15.98 -0.33
C GLU A 34 -1.12 16.20 -0.81
N LYS A 35 -1.79 15.12 -1.20
CA LYS A 35 -3.21 15.10 -1.64
C LYS A 35 -3.55 16.21 -2.65
N PRO A 36 -2.78 16.33 -3.75
CA PRO A 36 -2.92 17.44 -4.68
C PRO A 36 -4.25 17.37 -5.44
N LYS A 37 -4.77 18.52 -5.86
CA LYS A 37 -6.05 18.65 -6.57
C LYS A 37 -5.94 19.65 -7.72
N GLY A 38 -6.86 19.55 -8.68
CA GLY A 38 -6.96 20.49 -9.80
C GLY A 38 -5.67 20.57 -10.62
N GLU A 39 -5.17 21.78 -10.88
CA GLU A 39 -3.95 21.99 -11.66
C GLU A 39 -2.69 21.41 -10.98
N GLN A 40 -2.65 21.39 -9.64
CA GLN A 40 -1.54 20.76 -8.93
C GLN A 40 -1.50 19.26 -9.16
N LEU A 41 -2.66 18.59 -9.19
CA LEU A 41 -2.72 17.16 -9.51
C LEU A 41 -2.17 16.91 -10.91
N LYS A 42 -2.62 17.67 -11.92
CA LYS A 42 -2.11 17.54 -13.29
C LYS A 42 -0.60 17.76 -13.38
N ALA A 43 -0.06 18.71 -12.61
CA ALA A 43 1.37 18.98 -12.57
C ALA A 43 2.21 17.82 -11.99
N MET A 44 1.60 16.92 -11.21
CA MET A 44 2.24 15.75 -10.60
C MET A 44 2.26 14.52 -11.49
N MET A 45 1.74 14.59 -12.72
CA MET A 45 1.88 13.49 -13.67
C MET A 45 3.35 13.20 -13.98
N VAL A 46 3.67 11.92 -14.09
CA VAL A 46 5.00 11.41 -14.45
C VAL A 46 4.87 10.33 -15.50
N ASP A 47 5.97 10.09 -16.22
CA ASP A 47 6.11 8.90 -17.04
C ASP A 47 6.53 7.73 -16.13
N THR A 48 5.59 6.83 -15.83
CA THR A 48 5.86 5.67 -14.97
C THR A 48 6.67 4.57 -15.65
N THR A 49 6.92 4.67 -16.97
CA THR A 49 7.85 3.75 -17.67
C THR A 49 9.29 3.92 -17.20
N ILE A 50 9.66 5.11 -16.70
CA ILE A 50 10.96 5.40 -16.08
C ILE A 50 11.26 4.42 -14.93
N LEU A 51 10.22 4.00 -14.21
CA LEU A 51 10.33 3.07 -13.09
C LEU A 51 10.16 1.60 -13.49
N GLY A 52 9.97 1.32 -14.78
CA GLY A 52 9.86 -0.03 -15.33
C GLY A 52 8.43 -0.54 -15.57
N LEU A 53 7.41 0.34 -15.50
CA LEU A 53 6.04 0.00 -15.88
C LEU A 53 5.91 -0.06 -17.41
N ASP A 54 5.05 -0.92 -17.95
CA ASP A 54 4.81 -0.98 -19.39
C ASP A 54 3.99 0.22 -19.90
N ASP A 55 4.13 0.54 -21.19
CA ASP A 55 3.50 1.70 -21.83
C ASP A 55 1.98 1.77 -21.69
N VAL A 56 1.30 0.61 -21.59
CA VAL A 56 -0.16 0.57 -21.50
C VAL A 56 -0.59 0.97 -20.10
N ARG A 57 -0.02 0.30 -19.09
CA ARG A 57 -0.29 0.60 -17.68
C ARG A 57 0.21 1.99 -17.29
N ALA A 58 1.31 2.46 -17.88
CA ALA A 58 1.86 3.78 -17.60
C ALA A 58 0.92 4.92 -18.03
N LYS A 59 0.21 4.74 -19.14
CA LYS A 59 -0.83 5.69 -19.59
C LYS A 59 -2.06 5.69 -18.68
N GLU A 60 -2.43 4.54 -18.14
CA GLU A 60 -3.56 4.42 -17.22
C GLU A 60 -3.23 4.91 -15.80
N MET A 61 -1.96 4.80 -15.40
CA MET A 61 -1.46 5.17 -14.08
C MET A 61 -0.30 6.18 -14.17
N PRO A 62 -0.58 7.43 -14.57
CA PRO A 62 0.44 8.46 -14.78
C PRO A 62 0.88 9.14 -13.48
N TYR A 63 0.59 8.55 -12.32
CA TYR A 63 0.95 9.08 -11.00
C TYR A 63 1.70 8.03 -10.20
N ILE A 64 2.58 8.49 -9.31
CA ILE A 64 3.22 7.67 -8.31
C ILE A 64 2.93 8.24 -6.91
N ALA A 65 2.47 7.37 -6.02
CA ALA A 65 2.19 7.70 -4.64
C ALA A 65 3.17 7.04 -3.68
N SER A 66 3.49 7.72 -2.58
CA SER A 66 4.24 7.11 -1.48
C SER A 66 3.37 6.09 -0.76
N MET A 67 3.90 4.88 -0.55
CA MET A 67 3.24 3.82 0.21
C MET A 67 3.47 3.92 1.73
N GLY A 68 4.27 4.90 2.18
CA GLY A 68 4.71 4.97 3.58
C GLY A 68 5.82 3.98 3.94
N ILE A 69 6.50 3.40 2.95
CA ILE A 69 7.57 2.43 3.14
C ILE A 69 8.88 3.02 2.63
N TYR A 70 9.89 3.04 3.49
CA TYR A 70 11.14 3.75 3.24
C TYR A 70 12.35 2.91 3.63
N VAL A 71 13.45 3.08 2.88
CA VAL A 71 14.78 2.60 3.26
C VAL A 71 15.69 3.80 3.46
N PHE A 72 16.29 3.91 4.64
CA PHE A 72 17.21 4.99 4.99
C PHE A 72 18.62 4.47 5.18
N SER A 73 19.60 5.24 4.70
CA SER A 73 20.96 5.12 5.22
C SER A 73 20.98 5.54 6.69
N LYS A 74 21.63 4.75 7.55
CA LYS A 74 21.62 4.95 9.02
C LYS A 74 21.97 6.38 9.44
N ASP A 75 23.07 6.92 8.92
CA ASP A 75 23.56 8.25 9.30
C ASP A 75 22.64 9.36 8.79
N VAL A 76 22.00 9.15 7.63
CA VAL A 76 21.00 10.06 7.08
C VAL A 76 19.79 10.14 8.01
N MET A 77 19.29 9.01 8.52
CA MET A 77 18.18 8.99 9.47
C MET A 77 18.51 9.82 10.74
N LEU A 78 19.69 9.60 11.32
CA LEU A 78 20.12 10.32 12.52
C LEU A 78 20.23 11.83 12.25
N GLN A 79 20.88 12.20 11.15
CA GLN A 79 21.05 13.61 10.76
C GLN A 79 19.70 14.29 10.55
N LEU A 80 18.79 13.66 9.81
CA LEU A 80 17.49 14.25 9.49
C LEU A 80 16.64 14.46 10.74
N LEU A 81 16.50 13.46 11.61
CA LEU A 81 15.59 13.53 12.75
C LEU A 81 16.15 14.28 13.96
N ARG A 82 17.47 14.35 14.12
CA ARG A 82 18.07 15.03 15.29
C ARG A 82 18.58 16.42 15.01
N GLU A 83 19.02 16.69 13.78
CA GLU A 83 19.76 17.91 13.44
C GLU A 83 18.98 18.79 12.46
N GLN A 84 18.47 18.22 11.37
CA GLN A 84 17.85 19.00 10.29
C GLN A 84 16.39 19.33 10.58
N PHE A 85 15.63 18.35 11.05
CA PHE A 85 14.18 18.45 11.27
C PHE A 85 13.78 17.91 12.65
N PRO A 86 14.34 18.43 13.76
CA PRO A 86 14.06 17.91 15.10
C PRO A 86 12.60 18.04 15.55
N GLU A 87 11.87 18.99 14.97
CA GLU A 87 10.47 19.28 15.28
C GLU A 87 9.47 18.63 14.31
N ALA A 88 9.97 17.85 13.33
CA ALA A 88 9.09 17.13 12.41
C ALA A 88 8.36 16.00 13.14
N ASN A 89 7.06 15.90 12.87
CA ASN A 89 6.14 14.93 13.44
C ASN A 89 5.77 13.83 12.45
N ASP A 90 5.90 14.07 11.14
CA ASP A 90 5.53 13.11 10.11
C ASP A 90 6.65 12.85 9.09
N PHE A 91 6.89 11.58 8.76
CA PHE A 91 7.88 11.23 7.75
C PHE A 91 7.45 11.65 6.35
N GLY A 92 6.22 11.31 5.95
CA GLY A 92 5.78 11.41 4.55
C GLY A 92 5.59 12.85 4.08
N SER A 93 5.07 13.71 4.95
CA SER A 93 4.69 15.09 4.63
C SER A 93 5.72 16.13 5.07
N GLU A 94 6.64 15.81 6.00
CA GLU A 94 7.63 16.76 6.50
C GLU A 94 9.07 16.28 6.26
N VAL A 95 9.47 15.12 6.79
CA VAL A 95 10.89 14.67 6.73
C VAL A 95 11.33 14.34 5.31
N ILE A 96 10.51 13.62 4.55
CA ILE A 96 10.86 13.20 3.18
C ILE A 96 10.89 14.40 2.20
N PRO A 97 9.87 15.28 2.17
CA PRO A 97 9.95 16.52 1.39
C PRO A 97 11.10 17.42 1.84
N GLY A 98 11.35 17.52 3.16
CA GLY A 98 12.48 18.26 3.72
C GLY A 98 13.84 17.70 3.29
N ALA A 99 14.03 16.38 3.31
CA ALA A 99 15.25 15.75 2.83
C ALA A 99 15.50 16.05 1.35
N THR A 100 14.44 16.06 0.55
CA THR A 100 14.49 16.41 -0.88
C THR A 100 14.89 17.87 -1.08
N SER A 101 14.33 18.80 -0.29
CA SER A 101 14.61 20.24 -0.42
C SER A 101 16.04 20.62 -0.03
N ILE A 102 16.67 19.89 0.89
CA ILE A 102 18.10 20.06 1.24
C ILE A 102 19.04 19.27 0.31
N GLY A 103 18.52 18.71 -0.79
CA GLY A 103 19.31 18.08 -1.84
C GLY A 103 19.78 16.65 -1.56
N LYS A 104 19.24 15.97 -0.54
CA LYS A 104 19.52 14.53 -0.33
C LYS A 104 19.07 13.73 -1.55
N ARG A 105 19.72 12.58 -1.77
CA ARG A 105 19.36 11.66 -2.85
C ARG A 105 18.21 10.77 -2.41
N VAL A 106 16.99 11.24 -2.65
CA VAL A 106 15.74 10.51 -2.41
C VAL A 106 15.33 9.80 -3.70
N GLN A 107 15.22 8.48 -3.69
CA GLN A 107 14.99 7.65 -4.86
C GLN A 107 13.60 7.00 -4.80
N ALA A 108 12.86 6.98 -5.91
CA ALA A 108 11.65 6.17 -6.01
C ALA A 108 12.00 4.71 -6.36
N TYR A 109 11.24 3.77 -5.83
CA TYR A 109 11.33 2.36 -6.19
C TYR A 109 9.93 1.82 -6.50
N LEU A 110 9.72 1.32 -7.71
CA LEU A 110 8.42 0.82 -8.15
C LEU A 110 7.99 -0.38 -7.32
N TYR A 111 6.76 -0.33 -6.81
CA TYR A 111 6.05 -1.50 -6.34
C TYR A 111 4.98 -1.90 -7.35
N ASP A 112 5.03 -3.16 -7.80
CA ASP A 112 4.06 -3.74 -8.72
C ASP A 112 3.43 -4.98 -8.10
N GLY A 113 2.36 -4.77 -7.32
CA GLY A 113 1.66 -5.82 -6.61
C GLY A 113 0.40 -5.29 -5.92
N TYR A 114 -0.28 -6.17 -5.19
CA TYR A 114 -1.45 -5.78 -4.40
C TYR A 114 -1.03 -4.90 -3.22
N TRP A 115 -1.66 -3.73 -3.11
CA TRP A 115 -1.53 -2.84 -1.97
C TRP A 115 -2.87 -2.14 -1.74
N GLU A 116 -3.31 -2.10 -0.49
CA GLU A 116 -4.55 -1.43 -0.09
C GLU A 116 -4.34 -0.71 1.25
N ASP A 117 -4.90 0.50 1.36
CA ASP A 117 -4.97 1.23 2.63
C ASP A 117 -6.22 0.80 3.41
N ILE A 118 -6.02 -0.03 4.43
CA ILE A 118 -7.09 -0.54 5.30
C ILE A 118 -7.33 0.34 6.55
N GLY A 119 -6.89 1.60 6.54
CA GLY A 119 -7.00 2.52 7.68
C GLY A 119 -8.40 3.09 7.96
N THR A 120 -9.35 2.92 7.05
CA THR A 120 -10.76 3.35 7.23
C THR A 120 -11.70 2.15 7.35
N ILE A 121 -12.84 2.32 8.03
CA ILE A 121 -13.83 1.24 8.22
C ILE A 121 -14.27 0.63 6.88
N ALA A 122 -14.58 1.48 5.89
CA ALA A 122 -15.03 1.01 4.59
C ALA A 122 -13.93 0.22 3.85
N ALA A 123 -12.69 0.71 3.87
CA ALA A 123 -11.58 0.03 3.22
C ALA A 123 -11.21 -1.27 3.93
N PHE A 124 -11.16 -1.27 5.27
CA PHE A 124 -10.96 -2.48 6.07
C PHE A 124 -12.03 -3.53 5.77
N TYR A 125 -13.30 -3.13 5.73
CA TYR A 125 -14.41 -4.02 5.40
C TYR A 125 -14.27 -4.64 4.01
N ASN A 126 -14.03 -3.80 2.99
CA ASN A 126 -13.90 -4.26 1.61
C ASN A 126 -12.69 -5.17 1.41
N ALA A 127 -11.53 -4.84 2.00
CA ALA A 127 -10.32 -5.65 1.89
C ALA A 127 -10.49 -7.02 2.55
N ASN A 128 -11.15 -7.08 3.72
CA ASN A 128 -11.44 -8.36 4.39
C ASN A 128 -12.40 -9.21 3.56
N LEU A 129 -13.50 -8.65 3.03
CA LEU A 129 -14.40 -9.43 2.16
C LEU A 129 -13.75 -9.79 0.82
N GLY A 130 -12.77 -9.02 0.35
CA GLY A 130 -12.03 -9.27 -0.89
C GLY A 130 -11.35 -10.64 -0.94
N ILE A 131 -11.03 -11.24 0.21
CA ILE A 131 -10.46 -12.60 0.26
C ILE A 131 -11.46 -13.70 -0.16
N THR A 132 -12.75 -13.37 -0.23
CA THR A 132 -13.81 -14.29 -0.67
C THR A 132 -14.03 -14.27 -2.20
N LYS A 133 -13.34 -13.36 -2.91
CA LYS A 133 -13.50 -13.14 -4.35
C LYS A 133 -13.04 -14.36 -5.17
N LYS A 134 -13.73 -14.59 -6.30
CA LYS A 134 -13.50 -15.69 -7.24
C LYS A 134 -12.98 -15.16 -8.59
N PRO A 135 -12.19 -15.93 -9.36
CA PRO A 135 -11.64 -17.25 -9.00
C PRO A 135 -10.45 -17.19 -8.05
N ILE A 136 -9.85 -16.01 -7.88
CA ILE A 136 -8.66 -15.76 -7.07
C ILE A 136 -8.93 -14.50 -6.25
N PRO A 137 -8.59 -14.48 -4.95
CA PRO A 137 -8.69 -13.28 -4.13
C PRO A 137 -7.66 -12.23 -4.57
N ASP A 138 -7.96 -10.95 -4.31
CA ASP A 138 -7.03 -9.86 -4.65
C ASP A 138 -5.73 -9.94 -3.82
N PHE A 139 -5.81 -10.49 -2.60
CA PHE A 139 -4.68 -10.81 -1.74
C PHE A 139 -4.84 -12.19 -1.09
N SER A 140 -3.74 -12.95 -1.02
CA SER A 140 -3.69 -14.24 -0.34
C SER A 140 -2.76 -14.18 0.86
N PHE A 141 -3.29 -14.44 2.06
CA PHE A 141 -2.48 -14.61 3.27
C PHE A 141 -1.57 -15.85 3.19
N TYR A 142 -1.98 -16.85 2.42
CA TYR A 142 -1.19 -18.04 2.17
C TYR A 142 -0.37 -17.86 0.89
N ASP A 143 0.95 -17.98 1.01
CA ASP A 143 1.87 -18.13 -0.10
C ASP A 143 2.88 -19.24 0.23
N ARG A 144 3.34 -19.96 -0.80
CA ARG A 144 4.26 -21.10 -0.61
C ARG A 144 5.64 -20.67 -0.09
N PHE A 145 6.10 -19.50 -0.50
CA PHE A 145 7.47 -19.04 -0.26
C PHE A 145 7.52 -17.95 0.83
N ALA A 146 6.48 -17.12 0.93
CA ALA A 146 6.38 -16.01 1.88
C ALA A 146 4.97 -15.91 2.51
N PRO A 147 4.53 -16.90 3.31
CA PRO A 147 3.23 -16.85 3.95
C PRO A 147 3.16 -15.77 5.04
N ILE A 148 1.94 -15.28 5.31
CA ILE A 148 1.68 -14.45 6.48
C ILE A 148 1.51 -15.35 7.71
N TYR A 149 2.40 -15.19 8.67
CA TYR A 149 2.36 -15.94 9.93
C TYR A 149 1.37 -15.34 10.94
N THR A 150 0.87 -16.20 11.83
CA THR A 150 0.09 -15.82 13.01
C THR A 150 0.37 -16.79 14.16
N GLN A 151 -0.22 -16.53 15.34
CA GLN A 151 -0.03 -17.38 16.52
C GLN A 151 -0.50 -18.82 16.28
N PRO A 152 0.31 -19.86 16.59
CA PRO A 152 -0.16 -21.24 16.62
C PRO A 152 -1.15 -21.44 17.79
N ARG A 153 -2.44 -21.64 17.50
CA ARG A 153 -3.50 -21.74 18.53
C ARG A 153 -3.91 -23.16 18.88
N HIS A 154 -3.57 -24.14 18.04
CA HIS A 154 -3.98 -25.54 18.20
C HIS A 154 -5.50 -25.72 18.38
N LEU A 155 -6.30 -24.88 17.72
CA LEU A 155 -7.75 -24.99 17.75
C LEU A 155 -8.22 -26.26 17.02
N PRO A 156 -9.38 -26.84 17.42
CA PRO A 156 -9.97 -27.96 16.69
C PRO A 156 -10.43 -27.52 15.29
N PRO A 157 -10.70 -28.47 14.38
CA PRO A 157 -11.34 -28.15 13.10
C PRO A 157 -12.73 -27.55 13.32
N SER A 158 -13.13 -26.64 12.44
CA SER A 158 -14.47 -26.02 12.47
C SER A 158 -15.56 -27.08 12.24
N LYS A 159 -16.62 -27.02 13.04
CA LYS A 159 -17.75 -27.95 13.02
C LYS A 159 -18.99 -27.26 12.45
N VAL A 160 -19.57 -27.85 11.41
CA VAL A 160 -20.74 -27.33 10.71
C VAL A 160 -21.88 -28.34 10.79
N LEU A 161 -23.05 -27.90 11.23
CA LEU A 161 -24.30 -28.65 11.23
C LEU A 161 -25.33 -27.89 10.40
N ASP A 162 -25.63 -28.39 9.20
CA ASP A 162 -26.70 -27.86 8.33
C ASP A 162 -26.56 -26.35 8.06
N ALA A 163 -25.55 -25.97 7.27
CA ALA A 163 -25.33 -24.58 6.87
C ALA A 163 -25.18 -24.45 5.35
N ASP A 164 -25.82 -23.42 4.79
CA ASP A 164 -25.66 -23.01 3.40
C ASP A 164 -24.62 -21.89 3.32
N VAL A 165 -23.42 -22.22 2.85
CA VAL A 165 -22.25 -21.32 2.84
C VAL A 165 -21.89 -20.98 1.40
N THR A 166 -21.95 -19.71 1.05
CA THR A 166 -21.65 -19.19 -0.30
C THR A 166 -20.73 -17.97 -0.21
N ASP A 167 -19.75 -17.89 -1.11
CA ASP A 167 -18.80 -16.78 -1.23
C ASP A 167 -18.16 -16.35 0.10
N SER A 168 -17.77 -17.31 0.95
CA SER A 168 -17.35 -17.03 2.32
C SER A 168 -16.11 -17.81 2.73
N VAL A 169 -15.39 -17.29 3.73
CA VAL A 169 -14.23 -17.93 4.36
C VAL A 169 -14.54 -18.23 5.83
N ILE A 170 -14.16 -19.41 6.29
CA ILE A 170 -14.37 -19.88 7.67
C ILE A 170 -13.01 -20.12 8.33
N GLY A 171 -12.81 -19.48 9.48
CA GLY A 171 -11.61 -19.59 10.30
C GLY A 171 -11.51 -20.90 11.09
N GLU A 172 -10.60 -20.91 12.06
CA GLU A 172 -10.31 -22.06 12.91
C GLU A 172 -11.33 -22.20 14.06
N GLY A 173 -11.76 -23.42 14.38
CA GLY A 173 -12.54 -23.71 15.60
C GLY A 173 -13.99 -23.20 15.61
N CYS A 174 -14.58 -22.81 14.48
CA CYS A 174 -15.96 -22.32 14.44
C CYS A 174 -16.98 -23.44 14.78
N VAL A 175 -18.10 -23.08 15.42
CA VAL A 175 -19.25 -23.98 15.64
C VAL A 175 -20.48 -23.36 14.98
N ILE A 176 -20.88 -23.90 13.83
CA ILE A 176 -21.89 -23.35 12.94
C ILE A 176 -23.11 -24.28 12.92
N LYS A 177 -24.32 -23.73 13.09
CA LYS A 177 -25.58 -24.50 13.13
C LYS A 177 -26.70 -23.80 12.36
N ASN A 178 -27.45 -24.54 11.55
CA ASN A 178 -28.76 -24.19 11.01
C ASN A 178 -28.86 -22.74 10.51
N CYS A 179 -27.95 -22.35 9.62
CA CYS A 179 -27.84 -20.96 9.16
C CYS A 179 -27.47 -20.82 7.68
N LYS A 180 -27.54 -19.58 7.19
CA LYS A 180 -27.04 -19.17 5.88
C LYS A 180 -25.91 -18.17 6.07
N ILE A 181 -24.76 -18.43 5.47
CA ILE A 181 -23.59 -17.54 5.48
C ILE A 181 -23.30 -17.18 4.04
N HIS A 182 -23.46 -15.90 3.70
CA HIS A 182 -23.28 -15.39 2.36
C HIS A 182 -22.32 -14.20 2.38
N HIS A 183 -21.34 -14.21 1.47
CA HIS A 183 -20.37 -13.14 1.29
C HIS A 183 -19.77 -12.61 2.61
N SER A 184 -19.19 -13.51 3.40
CA SER A 184 -18.78 -13.24 4.77
C SER A 184 -17.40 -13.84 5.10
N VAL A 185 -16.72 -13.24 6.08
CA VAL A 185 -15.55 -13.82 6.73
C VAL A 185 -15.92 -14.14 8.18
N VAL A 186 -15.87 -15.42 8.54
CA VAL A 186 -16.10 -15.90 9.91
C VAL A 186 -14.76 -16.20 10.55
N GLY A 187 -14.41 -15.45 11.60
CA GLY A 187 -13.12 -15.56 12.29
C GLY A 187 -12.94 -16.83 13.12
#